data_AF-A0A8S9ZBF0-F1
#
_entry.id   AF-A0A8S9ZBF0-F1
#
_cell.length_a   1.000
_cell.length_b   1.000
_cell.length_c   1.000
_cell.angle_alpha   90.00
_cell.angle_beta   90.00
_cell.angle_gamma   90.00
#
_symmetry.space_group_name_H-M   'P 1'
#
loop_
_entity.id
_entity.type
_entity.pdbx_description
1 polymer ?
#
loop_
_entity_poly.entity_id
_entity_poly.type
_entity_poly.pdbx_seq_one_letter_code
_entity_poly.pdbx_strand_id
1 'polypeptide(L)'
;MYIIIYLIFLFFSNFLLIFSKLSSEQITCISDYLLINKNIQTILFTEKINKEWKIQRGISIKLIKNIKINKNEMINLMNIEYTNNCFELNKKFIKKNKNTLIDELIVKKILNKIKKKYLILSENYQNKLGNLIKN
;
A
#
# COMPACT_ATOMS: atom_id res chain seq x y z
N MET A 1 28.22 -12.79 -33.29
CA MET A 1 28.10 -11.61 -32.40
C MET A 1 26.65 -11.13 -32.21
N TYR A 2 25.80 -11.15 -33.24
CA TYR A 2 24.39 -10.69 -33.16
C TYR A 2 23.49 -11.49 -32.18
N ILE A 3 23.71 -12.80 -32.03
CA ILE A 3 22.90 -13.66 -31.15
C ILE A 3 23.06 -13.28 -29.67
N ILE A 4 24.28 -12.91 -29.25
CA ILE A 4 24.57 -12.50 -27.87
C ILE A 4 23.90 -11.16 -27.56
N ILE A 5 23.93 -10.21 -28.50
CA ILE A 5 23.26 -8.90 -28.35
C ILE A 5 21.74 -9.08 -28.25
N TYR A 6 21.16 -9.98 -29.05
CA TYR A 6 19.73 -10.29 -29.00
C TYR A 6 19.31 -10.95 -27.68
N LEU A 7 20.12 -11.87 -27.16
CA LEU A 7 19.90 -12.50 -25.84
C LEU A 7 20.03 -11.49 -24.70
N ILE A 8 21.00 -10.57 -24.76
CA ILE A 8 21.15 -9.48 -23.78
C ILE A 8 19.92 -8.56 -23.83
N PHE A 9 19.43 -8.21 -25.01
CA PHE A 9 18.24 -7.37 -25.17
C PHE A 9 16.96 -8.03 -24.62
N LEU A 10 16.79 -9.33 -24.85
CA LEU A 10 15.71 -10.14 -24.26
C LEU A 10 15.84 -10.27 -22.73
N PHE A 11 17.06 -10.29 -22.21
CA PHE A 11 17.30 -10.34 -20.76
C PHE A 11 16.98 -8.98 -20.11
N PHE A 12 17.37 -7.87 -20.74
CA PHE A 12 17.11 -6.52 -20.26
C PHE A 12 15.62 -6.13 -20.34
N SER A 13 14.91 -6.52 -21.39
CA SER A 13 13.47 -6.24 -21.51
C SER A 13 12.64 -6.97 -20.45
N ASN A 14 13.03 -8.20 -20.08
CA ASN A 14 12.42 -8.93 -18.98
C ASN A 14 12.79 -8.37 -17.60
N PHE A 15 13.99 -7.78 -17.45
CA PHE A 15 14.44 -7.23 -16.16
C PHE A 15 13.74 -5.91 -15.80
N LEU A 16 13.37 -5.09 -16.79
CA LEU A 16 12.71 -3.80 -16.56
C LEU A 16 11.31 -3.92 -15.93
N LEU A 17 10.64 -5.06 -16.10
CA LEU A 17 9.27 -5.29 -15.61
C LEU A 17 9.17 -5.56 -14.09
N ILE A 18 10.29 -5.78 -13.41
CA ILE A 18 10.31 -6.32 -12.03
C ILE A 18 10.24 -5.21 -10.95
N PHE A 19 10.52 -3.96 -11.30
CA PHE A 19 10.58 -2.82 -10.37
C PHE A 19 9.46 -1.79 -10.56
N SER A 20 8.22 -2.23 -10.79
CA SER A 20 7.08 -1.31 -10.64
C SER A 20 6.98 -0.84 -9.17
N LYS A 21 7.39 0.41 -8.93
CA LYS A 21 7.23 1.11 -7.66
C LYS A 21 5.73 1.18 -7.33
N LEU A 22 5.35 0.93 -6.07
CA LEU A 22 3.97 1.16 -5.66
C LEU A 22 3.61 2.64 -5.80
N SER A 23 2.40 2.92 -6.27
CA SER A 23 1.84 4.26 -6.26
C SER A 23 1.50 4.71 -4.83
N SER A 24 1.42 6.02 -4.62
CA SER A 24 1.02 6.57 -3.32
C SER A 24 -0.40 6.11 -2.94
N GLU A 25 -1.30 6.07 -3.92
CA GLU A 25 -2.69 5.64 -3.73
C GLU A 25 -2.82 4.18 -3.28
N GLN A 26 -2.00 3.28 -3.83
CA GLN A 26 -1.94 1.90 -3.37
C GLN A 26 -1.58 1.80 -1.88
N ILE A 27 -0.69 2.68 -1.42
CA ILE A 27 -0.21 2.70 -0.04
C ILE A 27 -1.26 3.31 0.88
N THR A 28 -1.80 4.48 0.53
CA THR A 28 -2.74 5.23 1.36
C THR A 28 -4.04 4.45 1.58
N CYS A 29 -4.54 3.75 0.56
CA CYS A 29 -5.78 2.98 0.71
C CYS A 29 -5.66 1.80 1.68
N ILE A 30 -4.49 1.15 1.70
CA ILE A 30 -4.21 0.09 2.65
C ILE A 30 -4.03 0.66 4.06
N SER A 31 -3.27 1.75 4.20
CA SER A 31 -3.05 2.35 5.52
C SER A 31 -4.32 2.90 6.14
N ASP A 32 -5.20 3.49 5.34
CA ASP A 32 -6.48 4.03 5.79
C ASP A 32 -7.40 2.90 6.29
N TYR A 33 -7.47 1.79 5.55
CA TYR A 33 -8.17 0.59 6.01
C TYR A 33 -7.61 0.07 7.33
N LEU A 34 -6.28 -0.05 7.43
CA LEU A 34 -5.62 -0.56 8.64
C LEU A 34 -5.89 0.32 9.85
N LEU A 35 -5.95 1.64 9.66
CA LEU A 35 -6.33 2.60 10.69
C LEU A 35 -7.77 2.35 11.17
N ILE A 36 -8.74 2.29 10.25
CA ILE A 36 -10.17 2.15 10.58
C ILE A 36 -10.45 0.80 11.24
N ASN A 37 -9.99 -0.29 10.63
CA ASN A 37 -10.38 -1.63 11.04
C ASN A 37 -9.68 -2.09 12.33
N LYS A 38 -8.38 -1.85 12.42
CA LYS A 38 -7.55 -2.42 13.49
C LYS A 38 -7.18 -1.42 14.57
N ASN A 39 -7.68 -0.18 14.48
CA ASN A 39 -7.39 0.94 15.38
C ASN A 39 -5.88 1.06 15.68
N ILE A 40 -5.05 0.85 14.64
CA ILE A 40 -3.61 0.77 14.82
C ILE A 40 -3.06 2.15 15.14
N GLN A 41 -2.23 2.24 16.17
CA GLN A 41 -1.60 3.49 16.58
C GLN A 41 -0.78 4.09 15.42
N THR A 42 -1.00 5.38 15.21
CA THR A 42 -0.29 6.18 14.21
C THR A 42 0.81 7.01 14.86
N ILE A 43 1.88 7.26 14.10
CA ILE A 43 3.03 8.03 14.56
C ILE A 43 3.23 9.22 13.62
N LEU A 44 3.60 10.37 14.18
CA LEU A 44 4.09 11.52 13.42
C LEU A 44 5.57 11.32 13.10
N PHE A 45 5.93 11.52 11.83
CA PHE A 45 7.31 11.46 11.40
C PHE A 45 7.56 12.48 10.30
N THR A 46 8.81 12.88 10.13
CA THR A 46 9.23 13.75 9.04
C THR A 46 9.78 12.91 7.89
N GLU A 47 9.33 13.21 6.67
CA GLU A 47 9.96 12.67 5.46
C GLU A 47 10.19 13.76 4.43
N LYS A 48 11.22 13.57 3.60
CA LYS A 48 11.55 14.49 2.52
C LYS A 48 10.77 14.11 1.27
N ILE A 49 9.78 14.92 0.90
CA ILE A 49 8.93 14.76 -0.29
C ILE A 49 9.22 15.94 -1.22
N ASN A 50 9.59 15.68 -2.48
CA ASN A 50 9.88 16.73 -3.46
C ASN A 50 10.87 17.80 -2.96
N LYS A 51 11.92 17.36 -2.24
CA LYS A 51 12.97 18.20 -1.62
C LYS A 51 12.52 19.01 -0.39
N GLU A 52 11.24 18.97 -0.01
CA GLU A 52 10.71 19.62 1.19
C GLU A 52 10.58 18.63 2.34
N TRP A 53 10.88 19.07 3.56
CA TRP A 53 10.55 18.31 4.76
C TRP A 53 9.07 18.47 5.06
N LYS A 54 8.34 17.35 5.05
CA LYS A 54 6.92 17.32 5.42
C LYS A 54 6.73 16.46 6.66
N ILE A 55 5.91 16.95 7.58
CA ILE A 55 5.39 16.15 8.68
C ILE A 55 4.27 15.29 8.11
N GLN A 56 4.33 13.99 8.38
CA GLN A 56 3.37 13.01 7.92
C GLN A 56 2.92 12.14 9.09
N ARG A 57 1.73 11.59 8.97
CA ARG A 57 1.22 10.58 9.91
C ARG A 57 1.13 9.22 9.23
N GLY A 58 1.60 8.19 9.90
CA GLY A 58 1.62 6.85 9.32
C GLY A 58 1.67 5.70 10.32
N ILE A 59 1.56 4.49 9.77
CA ILE A 59 1.55 3.24 10.51
C ILE A 59 2.91 2.56 10.34
N SER A 60 3.52 2.14 11.45
CA SER A 60 4.77 1.39 11.42
C SER A 60 4.57 0.02 10.77
N ILE A 61 5.40 -0.29 9.78
CA ILE A 61 5.35 -1.58 9.05
C ILE A 61 5.52 -2.78 10.00
N LYS A 62 6.24 -2.60 11.11
CA LYS A 62 6.45 -3.64 12.12
C LYS A 62 5.13 -4.11 12.75
N LEU A 63 4.15 -3.22 12.91
CA LEU A 63 2.87 -3.52 13.54
C LEU A 63 1.92 -4.31 12.64
N ILE A 64 2.17 -4.32 11.33
CA ILE A 64 1.18 -4.78 10.33
C ILE A 64 1.71 -5.89 9.40
N LYS A 65 2.92 -6.38 9.65
CA LYS A 65 3.65 -7.31 8.76
C LYS A 65 2.86 -8.58 8.42
N ASN A 66 2.00 -9.05 9.33
CA ASN A 66 1.27 -10.30 9.19
C ASN A 66 -0.24 -10.12 8.99
N ILE A 67 -0.71 -8.89 8.74
CA ILE A 67 -2.13 -8.62 8.54
C ILE A 67 -2.56 -9.11 7.16
N LYS A 68 -3.74 -9.73 7.11
CA LYS A 68 -4.47 -10.01 5.88
C LYS A 68 -5.71 -9.13 5.85
N ILE A 69 -6.07 -8.66 4.67
CA ILE A 69 -7.23 -7.80 4.48
C ILE A 69 -8.25 -8.57 3.63
N ASN A 70 -9.42 -8.82 4.19
CA ASN A 70 -10.54 -9.44 3.48
C ASN A 70 -11.28 -8.37 2.67
N LYS A 71 -11.58 -8.67 1.40
CA LYS A 71 -12.35 -7.78 0.52
C LYS A 71 -13.70 -7.39 1.09
N ASN A 72 -14.46 -8.33 1.64
CA ASN A 72 -15.80 -8.04 2.16
C ASN A 72 -15.72 -7.17 3.43
N GLU A 73 -14.74 -7.42 4.31
CA GLU A 73 -14.52 -6.60 5.50
C GLU A 73 -14.12 -5.16 5.12
N MET A 74 -13.29 -5.01 4.08
CA MET A 74 -12.93 -3.69 3.54
C MET A 74 -14.09 -2.96 2.89
N ILE A 75 -14.93 -3.68 2.13
CA ILE A 75 -16.17 -3.12 1.55
C ILE A 75 -17.12 -2.64 2.65
N ASN A 76 -17.21 -3.36 3.77
CA ASN A 76 -18.11 -2.98 4.86
C ASN A 76 -17.63 -1.76 5.65
N LEU A 77 -16.31 -1.55 5.75
CA LEU A 77 -15.70 -0.49 6.57
C LEU A 77 -15.35 0.78 5.79
N MET A 78 -15.27 0.69 4.47
CA MET A 78 -14.88 1.80 3.59
C MET A 78 -15.90 1.98 2.48
N ASN A 79 -16.01 3.20 1.95
CA ASN A 79 -16.89 3.48 0.81
C ASN A 79 -16.58 2.51 -0.34
N ILE A 80 -17.62 1.89 -0.90
CA ILE A 80 -17.54 0.91 -1.99
C ILE A 80 -16.65 1.41 -3.14
N GLU A 81 -16.75 2.67 -3.52
CA GLU A 81 -15.93 3.26 -4.59
C GLU A 81 -14.44 3.27 -4.23
N TYR A 82 -14.12 3.76 -3.02
CA TYR A 82 -12.74 3.76 -2.50
C TYR A 82 -12.18 2.34 -2.39
N THR A 83 -13.00 1.39 -1.96
CA THR A 83 -12.63 -0.02 -1.82
C THR A 83 -12.37 -0.69 -3.15
N ASN A 84 -13.27 -0.52 -4.13
CA ASN A 84 -13.11 -1.08 -5.47
C ASN A 84 -11.84 -0.54 -6.13
N ASN A 85 -11.61 0.76 -6.00
CA ASN A 85 -10.36 1.38 -6.47
C ASN A 85 -9.15 0.79 -5.75
N CYS A 86 -9.18 0.63 -4.42
CA CYS A 86 -8.06 0.06 -3.68
C CYS A 86 -7.75 -1.39 -4.09
N PHE A 87 -8.78 -2.22 -4.30
CA PHE A 87 -8.63 -3.60 -4.74
C PHE A 87 -8.12 -3.69 -6.18
N GLU A 88 -8.67 -2.91 -7.10
CA GLU A 88 -8.19 -2.84 -8.49
C GLU A 88 -6.74 -2.37 -8.56
N LEU A 89 -6.40 -1.30 -7.82
CA LEU A 89 -5.04 -0.79 -7.72
C LEU A 89 -4.09 -1.86 -7.18
N ASN A 90 -4.51 -2.66 -6.19
CA ASN A 90 -3.66 -3.66 -5.55
C ASN A 90 -3.85 -5.09 -6.08
N LYS A 91 -4.50 -5.27 -7.24
CA LYS A 91 -4.89 -6.60 -7.74
C LYS A 91 -3.77 -7.63 -7.84
N LYS A 92 -2.54 -7.18 -8.13
CA LYS A 92 -1.33 -8.02 -8.19
C LYS A 92 -0.93 -8.65 -6.85
N PHE A 93 -1.46 -8.14 -5.75
CA PHE A 93 -1.19 -8.62 -4.38
C PHE A 93 -2.35 -9.41 -3.79
N ILE A 94 -3.45 -9.54 -4.53
CA ILE A 94 -4.61 -10.34 -4.13
C ILE A 94 -4.30 -11.81 -4.33
N LYS A 95 -4.61 -12.62 -3.32
CA LYS A 95 -4.70 -14.06 -3.44
C LYS A 95 -6.17 -14.42 -3.63
N LYS A 96 -6.53 -14.84 -4.84
CA LYS A 96 -7.83 -15.48 -5.09
C LYS A 96 -7.80 -16.88 -4.52
N ASN A 97 -8.75 -17.22 -3.66
CA ASN A 97 -8.94 -18.58 -3.22
C ASN A 97 -10.01 -19.23 -4.11
N LYS A 98 -9.69 -20.34 -4.78
CA LYS A 98 -10.65 -21.03 -5.67
C LYS A 98 -11.78 -21.72 -4.88
N ASN A 99 -11.56 -22.00 -3.60
CA ASN A 99 -12.50 -22.74 -2.76
C ASN A 99 -13.39 -21.83 -1.90
N THR A 100 -13.11 -20.53 -1.85
CA THR A 100 -13.92 -19.55 -1.11
C THR A 100 -14.11 -18.31 -1.98
N LEU A 101 -15.32 -17.74 -2.04
CA LEU A 101 -15.62 -16.46 -2.71
C LEU A 101 -14.93 -15.23 -2.08
N ILE A 102 -13.88 -15.43 -1.28
CA ILE A 102 -13.19 -14.41 -0.50
C ILE A 102 -11.84 -14.12 -1.16
N ASP A 103 -11.72 -12.90 -1.66
CA ASP A 103 -10.45 -12.33 -2.12
C ASP A 103 -9.68 -11.76 -0.91
N GLU A 104 -8.43 -12.21 -0.72
CA GLU A 104 -7.57 -11.72 0.37
C GLU A 104 -6.40 -10.88 -0.19
N LEU A 105 -6.22 -9.68 0.34
CA LEU A 105 -5.04 -8.87 0.08
C LEU A 105 -3.95 -9.18 1.12
N ILE A 106 -2.77 -9.62 0.65
CA ILE A 106 -1.64 -9.99 1.51
C ILE A 106 -0.73 -8.79 1.72
N VAL A 107 -0.91 -8.08 2.85
CA VAL A 107 -0.15 -6.86 3.19
C VAL A 107 1.36 -7.13 3.17
N LYS A 108 1.81 -8.30 3.66
CA LYS A 108 3.23 -8.69 3.61
C LYS A 108 3.86 -8.57 2.22
N LYS A 109 3.14 -8.91 1.14
CA LYS A 109 3.65 -8.81 -0.24
C LYS A 109 3.85 -7.35 -0.66
N ILE A 110 2.95 -6.47 -0.23
CA ILE A 110 3.01 -5.03 -0.47
C ILE A 110 4.19 -4.42 0.30
N LEU A 111 4.32 -4.76 1.57
CA LEU A 111 5.39 -4.26 2.44
C LEU A 111 6.78 -4.62 1.90
N ASN A 112 6.95 -5.82 1.35
CA ASN A 112 8.23 -6.23 0.73
C ASN A 112 8.63 -5.37 -0.49
N LYS A 113 7.68 -4.67 -1.12
CA LYS A 113 7.94 -3.75 -2.24
C LYS A 113 8.18 -2.31 -1.78
N ILE A 114 7.89 -1.99 -0.52
CA ILE A 114 8.02 -0.65 0.05
C ILE A 114 9.36 -0.54 0.79
N LYS A 115 10.21 0.41 0.39
CA LYS A 115 11.48 0.72 1.08
C LYS A 115 11.33 1.72 2.24
N LYS A 116 10.10 2.11 2.58
CA LYS A 116 9.80 3.06 3.68
C LYS A 116 9.65 2.32 5.00
N LYS A 117 9.81 3.02 6.13
CA LYS A 117 9.56 2.48 7.48
C LYS A 117 8.09 2.54 7.90
N TYR A 118 7.32 3.42 7.27
CA TYR A 118 5.93 3.74 7.61
C TYR A 118 5.06 3.68 6.35
N LEU A 119 3.80 3.26 6.51
CA LEU A 119 2.75 3.48 5.52
C LEU A 119 2.07 4.82 5.82
N ILE A 120 2.02 5.69 4.82
CA ILE A 120 1.47 7.05 4.95
C ILE A 120 -0.04 7.00 4.77
N LEU A 121 -0.77 7.67 5.66
CA LEU A 121 -2.22 7.84 5.56
C LEU A 121 -2.60 8.81 4.44
N SER A 122 -3.81 8.67 3.88
CA SER A 122 -4.29 9.70 2.95
C SER A 122 -4.43 11.06 3.64
N GLU A 123 -4.36 12.12 2.84
CA GLU A 123 -4.50 13.50 3.31
C GLU A 123 -5.78 13.71 4.14
N ASN A 124 -6.89 13.08 3.75
CA ASN A 124 -8.15 13.12 4.50
C ASN A 124 -7.97 12.64 5.96
N TYR A 125 -7.32 11.48 6.16
CA TYR A 125 -7.08 10.94 7.51
C TYR A 125 -5.99 11.70 8.26
N GLN A 126 -4.97 12.21 7.56
CA GLN A 126 -3.97 13.08 8.19
C GLN A 126 -4.62 14.34 8.76
N ASN A 127 -5.51 14.99 8.00
CA ASN A 127 -6.22 16.20 8.42
C ASN A 127 -7.21 15.93 9.55
N LYS A 128 -8.00 14.83 9.47
CA LYS A 128 -8.91 14.42 10.55
C LYS A 128 -8.19 14.21 11.88
N LEU A 129 -7.03 13.55 11.86
CA LEU A 129 -6.24 13.31 13.07
C LEU A 129 -5.43 14.53 13.53
N GLY A 130 -5.06 15.43 12.60
CA GLY A 130 -4.37 16.68 12.91
C GLY A 130 -5.28 17.72 13.57
N ASN A 131 -6.56 17.77 13.17
CA ASN A 131 -7.54 18.67 13.77
C ASN A 131 -7.87 18.36 15.24
N LEU A 132 -7.54 17.16 15.72
CA LEU A 132 -7.71 16.78 17.14
C LEU A 132 -6.73 17.47 18.10
N ILE A 133 -5.71 18.18 17.58
CA ILE A 133 -4.70 18.89 18.39
C ILE A 133 -5.10 20.38 18.60
N LYS A 134 -6.22 20.84 18.05
CA LYS A 134 -6.79 22.15 18.37
C LYS A 134 -7.86 21.99 19.46
N ASN A 135 -7.44 21.84 20.71
CA ASN A 135 -8.23 22.12 21.91
C ASN A 135 -7.27 22.56 23.02
#